data_AF-A0A916CRU2-F1
#
_entry.id   AF-A0A916CRU2-F1
#
_cell.length_a   1.000
_cell.length_b   1.000
_cell.length_c   1.000
_cell.angle_alpha   90.00
_cell.angle_beta   90.00
_cell.angle_gamma   90.00
#
_symmetry.space_group_name_H-M   'P 1'
#
loop_
_entity.id
_entity.type
_entity.pdbx_description
1 polymer ?
#
loop_
_entity_poly.entity_id
_entity_poly.type
_entity_poly.pdbx_seq_one_letter_code
_entity_poly.pdbx_strand_id
1 'polypeptide(L)'
;MDDSDSMRPIPREVAWELCAEIRDENRDKLYTFAGMWCWGCRTFTKGNLNAMCVSRRSDFRGCAQVNARFEQWTHAHVHARA
;
A
#
# COMPACT_ATOMS: atom_id res chain seq x y z
N MET A 1 14.00 14.53 17.41
CA MET A 1 12.96 14.36 16.37
C MET A 1 12.73 12.88 16.27
N ASP A 2 11.53 12.43 16.59
CA ASP A 2 11.20 11.02 16.83
C ASP A 2 10.99 10.30 15.49
N ASP A 3 11.97 9.47 15.10
CA ASP A 3 12.07 8.76 13.82
C ASP A 3 11.21 7.47 13.79
N SER A 4 10.30 7.26 14.75
CA SER A 4 9.60 5.97 14.92
C SER A 4 8.31 5.82 14.10
N ASP A 5 7.81 6.86 13.43
CA ASP A 5 6.48 6.77 12.79
C ASP A 5 6.50 6.01 11.45
N SER A 6 7.59 6.11 10.68
CA SER A 6 7.77 5.43 9.39
C SER A 6 8.08 3.92 9.50
N MET A 7 8.23 3.39 10.71
CA MET A 7 8.53 1.98 11.00
C MET A 7 7.31 1.18 11.48
N ARG A 8 6.13 1.80 11.66
CA ARG A 8 4.97 1.09 12.20
C ARG A 8 4.46 0.02 11.23
N PRO A 9 4.37 -1.27 11.59
CA PRO A 9 3.83 -2.29 10.70
C PRO A 9 2.40 -1.94 10.30
N ILE A 10 2.04 -2.22 9.04
CA ILE A 10 0.67 -2.04 8.57
C ILE A 10 -0.12 -3.29 8.96
N PRO A 11 -1.27 -3.17 9.65
CA PRO A 11 -2.15 -4.32 9.87
C PRO A 11 -2.51 -4.96 8.54
N ARG A 12 -2.46 -6.30 8.47
CA ARG A 12 -2.62 -7.05 7.21
C ARG A 12 -3.88 -6.66 6.46
N GLU A 13 -5.00 -6.60 7.17
CA GLU A 13 -6.32 -6.34 6.61
C GLU A 13 -6.37 -4.93 6.00
N VAL A 14 -5.81 -3.95 6.71
CA VAL A 14 -5.67 -2.57 6.22
C VAL A 14 -4.76 -2.52 4.99
N ALA A 15 -3.62 -3.23 5.03
CA ALA A 15 -2.70 -3.27 3.89
C ALA A 15 -3.35 -3.86 2.63
N TRP A 16 -4.18 -4.90 2.79
CA TRP A 16 -4.93 -5.53 1.70
C TRP A 16 -6.04 -4.64 1.16
N GLU A 17 -6.77 -3.95 2.04
CA GLU A 17 -7.80 -2.98 1.67
C GLU A 17 -7.21 -1.83 0.86
N LEU A 18 -6.18 -1.16 1.38
CA LEU A 18 -5.46 -0.10 0.66
C LEU A 18 -4.89 -0.60 -0.67
N CYS A 19 -4.36 -1.82 -0.71
CA CYS A 19 -3.90 -2.43 -1.95
C CYS A 19 -5.04 -2.70 -2.95
N ALA A 20 -6.26 -2.99 -2.50
CA ALA A 20 -7.43 -3.11 -3.36
C ALA A 20 -7.85 -1.75 -3.94
N GLU A 21 -7.95 -0.71 -3.10
CA GLU A 21 -8.27 0.66 -3.53
C GLU A 21 -7.28 1.17 -4.57
N ILE A 22 -5.98 1.06 -4.29
CA ILE A 22 -4.91 1.52 -5.19
C ILE A 22 -4.94 0.78 -6.52
N ARG A 23 -5.31 -0.51 -6.52
CA ARG A 23 -5.46 -1.28 -7.77
C ARG A 23 -6.62 -0.78 -8.60
N ASP A 24 -7.72 -0.42 -7.97
CA ASP A 24 -8.89 0.16 -8.66
C ASP A 24 -8.54 1.52 -9.25
N GLU A 25 -7.91 2.40 -8.45
CA GLU A 25 -7.47 3.73 -8.89
C GLU A 25 -6.45 3.71 -10.03
N ASN A 26 -5.64 2.65 -10.13
CA ASN A 26 -4.59 2.49 -11.14
C ASN A 26 -5.01 1.64 -12.35
N ARG A 27 -6.22 1.07 -12.36
CA ARG A 27 -6.67 0.09 -13.36
C ARG A 27 -6.41 0.54 -14.79
N ASP A 28 -6.65 1.82 -15.08
CA ASP A 28 -6.54 2.41 -16.42
C ASP A 28 -5.34 3.38 -16.55
N LYS A 29 -4.47 3.45 -15.53
CA LYS A 29 -3.33 4.39 -15.48
C LYS A 29 -2.02 3.78 -15.95
N LEU A 30 -2.07 2.89 -16.94
CA LEU A 30 -0.89 2.19 -17.49
C LEU A 30 0.13 3.10 -18.19
N TYR A 31 -0.20 4.37 -18.40
CA TYR A 31 0.72 5.41 -18.88
C TYR A 31 1.56 6.04 -17.76
N THR A 32 1.26 5.75 -16.50
CA THR A 32 2.01 6.26 -15.33
C THR A 32 2.92 5.18 -14.77
N PHE A 33 4.05 5.59 -14.17
CA PHE A 33 4.94 4.65 -13.49
C PHE A 33 4.23 3.86 -12.38
N ALA A 34 3.40 4.55 -11.57
CA ALA A 34 2.62 3.94 -10.50
C ALA A 34 1.63 2.88 -11.02
N GLY A 35 0.92 3.19 -12.10
CA GLY A 35 -0.02 2.26 -12.74
C GLY A 35 0.68 1.07 -13.38
N MET A 36 1.80 1.29 -14.09
CA MET A 36 2.62 0.19 -14.64
C MET A 36 3.15 -0.73 -13.54
N TRP A 37 3.66 -0.16 -12.44
CA TRP A 37 4.15 -0.93 -11.30
C TRP A 37 3.04 -1.76 -10.65
N CYS A 38 1.87 -1.16 -10.45
CA CYS A 38 0.70 -1.82 -9.89
C CYS A 38 0.20 -2.96 -10.80
N TRP A 39 0.13 -2.71 -12.10
CA TRP A 39 -0.21 -3.73 -13.10
C TRP A 39 0.79 -4.88 -13.09
N GLY A 40 2.09 -4.58 -13.10
CA GLY A 40 3.15 -5.60 -13.03
C GLY A 40 3.01 -6.49 -11.79
N CYS A 41 2.86 -5.88 -10.61
CA CYS A 41 2.62 -6.61 -9.36
C CYS A 41 1.43 -7.58 -9.48
N ARG A 42 0.27 -7.11 -9.98
CA ARG A 42 -0.92 -7.94 -10.14
C ARG A 42 -0.70 -9.08 -11.15
N THR A 43 -0.05 -8.78 -12.28
CA THR A 43 0.18 -9.75 -13.36
C THR A 43 1.14 -10.86 -12.93
N PHE A 44 2.29 -10.53 -12.32
CA PHE A 44 3.27 -11.52 -11.88
C PHE A 44 2.76 -12.42 -10.75
N THR A 45 1.86 -11.89 -9.92
CA THR A 45 1.33 -12.62 -8.75
C THR A 45 0.00 -13.31 -9.05
N LYS A 46 -0.53 -13.13 -10.27
CA LYS A 46 -1.83 -13.68 -10.72
C LYS A 46 -2.97 -13.33 -9.75
N GLY A 47 -2.88 -12.19 -9.07
CA GLY A 47 -3.88 -11.76 -8.09
C GLY A 47 -3.78 -12.41 -6.70
N ASN A 48 -2.77 -13.24 -6.41
CA ASN A 48 -2.59 -13.82 -5.09
C ASN A 48 -2.10 -12.77 -4.08
N LEU A 49 -2.95 -12.42 -3.11
CA LEU A 49 -2.66 -11.40 -2.07
C LEU A 49 -1.38 -11.69 -1.28
N ASN A 50 -1.07 -12.96 -1.00
CA ASN A 50 0.13 -13.33 -0.24
C ASN A 50 1.42 -13.21 -1.07
N ALA A 51 1.30 -13.15 -2.40
CA ALA A 51 2.44 -12.96 -3.30
C ALA A 51 2.61 -11.51 -3.78
N MET A 52 1.61 -10.64 -3.55
CA MET A 52 1.65 -9.23 -3.93
C MET A 52 2.79 -8.47 -3.26
N CYS A 53 3.24 -7.38 -3.90
CA CYS A 53 4.29 -6.51 -3.37
C CYS A 53 4.02 -6.10 -1.92
N VAL A 54 2.77 -5.80 -1.55
CA VAL A 54 2.39 -5.46 -0.18
C VAL A 54 2.79 -6.54 0.84
N SER A 55 2.68 -7.82 0.47
CA SER A 55 2.95 -8.97 1.34
C SER A 55 4.39 -9.49 1.25
N ARG A 56 5.28 -8.87 0.47
CA ARG A 56 6.70 -9.28 0.36
C ARG A 56 7.50 -9.10 1.65
N ARG A 57 7.02 -8.23 2.54
CA ARG A 57 7.60 -8.01 3.87
C ARG A 57 6.58 -8.41 4.93
N SER A 58 7.07 -8.92 6.06
CA SER A 58 6.25 -9.35 7.20
C SER A 58 5.51 -8.20 7.89
N ASP A 59 5.96 -6.96 7.71
CA ASP A 59 5.33 -5.73 8.22
C ASP A 59 4.35 -5.09 7.23
N PHE A 60 4.07 -5.77 6.11
CA PHE A 60 3.21 -5.32 5.02
C PHE A 60 3.63 -3.99 4.35
N ARG A 61 4.88 -3.55 4.54
CA ARG A 61 5.43 -2.33 3.94
C ARG A 61 6.12 -2.55 2.58
N GLY A 62 5.79 -3.64 1.89
CA GLY A 62 6.47 -4.04 0.65
C GLY A 62 6.03 -3.27 -0.61
N CYS A 63 5.07 -2.34 -0.51
CA CYS A 63 4.58 -1.54 -1.63
C CYS A 63 4.59 -0.04 -1.27
N ALA A 64 5.38 0.77 -2.01
CA ALA A 64 5.50 2.20 -1.75
C ALA A 64 4.16 2.97 -1.84
N GLN A 65 3.26 2.56 -2.75
CA GLN A 65 1.94 3.20 -2.90
C GLN A 65 1.05 2.93 -1.67
N VAL A 66 1.07 1.69 -1.15
CA VAL A 66 0.32 1.32 0.06
C VAL A 66 0.90 2.06 1.27
N ASN A 67 2.23 2.13 1.39
CA ASN A 67 2.88 2.85 2.48
C ASN A 67 2.46 4.33 2.49
N ALA A 68 2.53 5.00 1.33
CA ALA A 68 2.14 6.40 1.22
C ALA A 68 0.67 6.64 1.60
N ARG A 69 -0.24 5.77 1.18
CA ARG A 69 -1.67 5.86 1.54
C ARG A 69 -1.89 5.60 3.04
N PHE A 70 -1.17 4.65 3.62
CA PHE A 70 -1.27 4.36 5.05
C PHE A 70 -0.78 5.53 5.89
N GLU A 71 0.34 6.16 5.54
CA GLU A 71 0.83 7.35 6.26
C GLU A 71 -0.22 8.49 6.19
N GLN A 72 -0.82 8.73 5.01
CA GLN A 72 -1.89 9.73 4.88
C GLN A 72 -3.09 9.40 5.78
N TRP A 73 -3.50 8.13 5.82
CA TRP A 73 -4.60 7.65 6.67
C TRP A 73 -4.27 7.82 8.16
N THR A 74 -3.07 7.44 8.61
CA THR A 74 -2.67 7.59 10.01
C THR A 74 -2.58 9.05 10.43
N HIS A 75 -2.01 9.93 9.60
CA HIS A 75 -1.98 11.37 9.89
C HIS A 75 -3.40 11.95 10.01
N ALA A 76 -4.31 11.60 9.09
CA ALA A 76 -5.70 12.06 9.16
C ALA A 76 -6.42 11.58 10.44
N HIS A 77 -6.19 10.33 10.87
CA HIS A 77 -6.82 9.77 12.06
C HIS A 77 -6.23 10.29 13.37
N VAL A 78 -4.95 10.66 13.39
CA VAL A 78 -4.31 11.30 14.56
C VAL A 78 -4.81 12.75 14.73
N HIS A 79 -4.98 13.49 13.64
CA HIS A 79 -5.51 14.86 13.68
C HIS A 79 -7.03 14.97 13.86
N ALA A 80 -7.79 13.90 13.63
CA ALA A 80 -9.22 13.85 13.93
C ALA A 80 -9.53 13.54 15.41
N ARG A 81 -8.51 13.20 16.22
CA ARG A 81 -8.63 12.86 17.65
C ARG A 81 -8.00 13.91 18.58
N ALA A 82 -7.51 15.03 18.03
CA ALA A 82 -7.02 16.20 18.76
C ALA A 82 -8.06 17.32 18.73
#